data_AF-A0AAW9J855-F1
#
_entry.id   AF-A0AAW9J855-F1
#
_cell.length_a   1.000
_cell.length_b   1.000
_cell.length_c   1.000
_cell.angle_alpha   90.00
_cell.angle_beta   90.00
_cell.angle_gamma   90.00
#
_symmetry.space_group_name_H-M   'P 1'
#
loop_
_entity.id
_entity.type
_entity.pdbx_description
1 polymer ?
#
loop_
_entity_poly.entity_id
_entity_poly.type
_entity_poly.pdbx_seq_one_letter_code
_entity_poly.pdbx_strand_id
1 'polypeptide(L)'
;FNVVEMYIKNKTDLFDYYHVDISVDRNRYRYYFKLTDLYGNSFYLDERGIRNNEIDRKEATAFQYPYIAKGDLYDEVKWLQESVVYQIFVDRFCNGDSSNNPPNVLEWGEEVTRTSMFGGDLKGIINKLDYLMELGIDLIYLTPIFKS
;
A
#
# COMPACT_ATOMS: atom_id res chain seq x y z
N PHE A 1 -34.33 8.16 0.60
CA PHE A 1 -32.93 7.72 0.51
C PHE A 1 -32.14 8.86 -0.08
N ASN A 2 -30.98 9.16 0.49
CA ASN A 2 -30.07 10.10 -0.16
C ASN A 2 -29.48 9.39 -1.37
N VAL A 3 -29.61 9.98 -2.56
CA VAL A 3 -29.01 9.45 -3.79
C VAL A 3 -27.77 10.27 -4.05
N VAL A 4 -26.62 9.59 -4.12
CA VAL A 4 -25.34 10.24 -4.42
C VAL A 4 -24.84 9.63 -5.71
N GLU A 5 -24.60 10.47 -6.71
CA GLU A 5 -24.08 10.01 -8.00
C GLU A 5 -22.63 9.56 -7.85
N MET A 6 -22.32 8.42 -8.46
CA MET A 6 -20.96 7.89 -8.52
C MET A 6 -20.33 8.26 -9.85
N TYR A 7 -19.03 8.48 -9.85
CA TYR A 7 -18.25 8.76 -11.06
C TYR A 7 -17.23 7.66 -11.32
N ILE A 8 -16.81 7.51 -12.57
CA ILE A 8 -15.76 6.55 -12.93
C ILE A 8 -14.42 7.08 -12.41
N LYS A 9 -13.80 6.34 -11.50
CA LYS A 9 -12.47 6.64 -10.94
C LYS A 9 -11.35 6.01 -11.75
N ASN A 10 -11.59 4.81 -12.30
CA ASN A 10 -10.59 4.11 -13.11
C ASN A 10 -11.25 3.15 -14.10
N LYS A 11 -10.52 2.75 -15.13
CA LYS A 11 -10.93 1.75 -16.12
C LYS A 11 -9.80 0.77 -16.39
N THR A 12 -10.16 -0.49 -16.59
CA THR A 12 -9.27 -1.53 -17.13
C THR A 12 -9.88 -2.07 -18.42
N ASP A 13 -9.19 -3.01 -19.07
CA ASP A 13 -9.70 -3.67 -20.28
C ASP A 13 -11.04 -4.41 -20.05
N LEU A 14 -11.34 -4.76 -18.79
CA LEU A 14 -12.52 -5.57 -18.44
C LEU A 14 -13.54 -4.83 -17.57
N PHE A 15 -13.14 -3.82 -16.80
CA PHE A 15 -13.99 -3.23 -15.76
C PHE A 15 -13.90 -1.71 -15.69
N ASP A 16 -15.04 -1.10 -15.38
CA ASP A 16 -15.14 0.29 -14.93
C ASP A 16 -15.28 0.33 -13.40
N TYR A 17 -14.46 1.13 -12.72
CA TYR A 17 -14.48 1.30 -11.27
C TYR A 17 -15.14 2.61 -10.91
N TYR A 18 -16.30 2.54 -10.27
CA TYR A 18 -17.07 3.70 -9.82
C TYR A 18 -16.73 4.07 -8.37
N HIS A 19 -16.68 5.37 -8.06
CA HIS A 19 -16.35 5.91 -6.75
C HIS A 19 -17.29 7.05 -6.35
N VAL A 20 -17.52 7.19 -5.06
CA VAL A 20 -18.15 8.36 -4.45
C VAL A 20 -17.71 8.47 -2.99
N ASP A 21 -17.50 9.68 -2.51
CA ASP A 21 -17.33 9.96 -1.09
C ASP A 21 -18.67 10.36 -0.48
N ILE A 22 -19.00 9.75 0.67
CA ILE A 22 -20.25 10.04 1.38
C ILE A 22 -19.93 10.56 2.78
N SER A 23 -20.73 11.54 3.23
CA SER A 23 -20.79 11.92 4.64
C SER A 23 -22.03 11.28 5.26
N VAL A 24 -21.88 10.68 6.43
CA VAL A 24 -22.96 9.98 7.13
C VAL A 24 -23.20 10.63 8.49
N ASP A 25 -24.46 10.94 8.81
CA ASP A 25 -24.83 11.56 10.09
C ASP A 25 -24.64 10.62 11.29
N ARG A 26 -24.63 9.32 11.02
CA ARG A 26 -24.39 8.27 12.01
C ARG A 26 -23.26 7.40 11.52
N ASN A 27 -22.51 6.79 12.45
CA ASN A 27 -21.43 5.85 12.13
C ASN A 27 -21.95 4.52 11.54
N ARG A 28 -23.13 4.46 10.94
CA ARG A 28 -23.68 3.25 10.33
C ARG A 28 -24.57 3.63 9.16
N TYR A 29 -24.53 2.84 8.08
CA TYR A 29 -25.37 3.10 6.92
C TYR A 29 -25.67 1.81 6.15
N ARG A 30 -26.69 1.89 5.32
CA ARG A 30 -27.10 0.85 4.38
C ARG A 30 -27.19 1.47 3.00
N TYR A 31 -26.83 0.70 1.97
CA TYR A 31 -26.80 1.23 0.62
C TYR A 31 -27.13 0.17 -0.43
N TYR A 32 -27.43 0.68 -1.61
CA TYR A 32 -27.76 -0.04 -2.83
C TYR A 32 -27.07 0.68 -3.97
N PHE A 33 -26.68 -0.03 -5.02
CA PHE A 33 -26.26 0.62 -6.25
C PHE A 33 -27.45 0.70 -7.19
N LYS A 34 -27.75 1.89 -7.70
CA LYS A 34 -28.62 2.07 -8.86
C LYS A 34 -27.73 2.06 -10.09
N LEU A 35 -27.93 1.08 -10.96
CA LEU A 35 -27.17 0.90 -12.20
C LEU A 35 -28.03 1.32 -13.38
N THR A 36 -27.43 1.99 -14.36
CA THR A 36 -28.09 2.30 -15.63
C THR A 36 -27.27 1.66 -16.75
N ASP A 37 -27.89 0.80 -17.55
CA ASP A 37 -27.20 0.18 -18.69
C ASP A 37 -27.09 1.13 -19.90
N LEU A 38 -26.44 0.67 -20.97
CA LEU A 38 -26.25 1.44 -22.20
C LEU A 38 -27.56 1.75 -22.95
N TYR A 39 -28.64 1.05 -22.64
CA TYR A 39 -29.97 1.25 -23.22
C TYR A 39 -30.86 2.16 -22.35
N GLY A 40 -30.35 2.63 -21.21
CA GLY A 40 -31.09 3.47 -20.27
C GLY A 40 -31.96 2.69 -19.28
N ASN A 41 -31.87 1.37 -19.24
CA ASN A 41 -32.60 0.57 -18.26
C ASN A 41 -31.95 0.72 -16.89
N SER A 42 -32.78 0.92 -15.85
CA SER A 42 -32.33 1.03 -14.47
C SER A 42 -32.49 -0.28 -13.72
N PHE A 43 -31.45 -0.66 -12.98
CA PHE A 43 -31.42 -1.83 -12.10
C PHE A 43 -30.96 -1.42 -10.71
N TYR A 44 -31.29 -2.23 -9.71
CA TYR A 44 -30.72 -2.11 -8.38
C TYR A 44 -29.87 -3.32 -8.04
N LEU A 45 -28.66 -3.09 -7.55
CA LEU A 45 -27.78 -4.13 -7.01
C LEU A 45 -27.73 -4.00 -5.48
N ASP A 46 -28.03 -5.12 -4.83
CA ASP A 46 -28.03 -5.26 -3.37
C ASP A 46 -27.27 -6.52 -2.92
N GLU A 47 -27.25 -6.80 -1.62
CA GLU A 47 -26.50 -7.95 -1.06
C GLU A 47 -27.01 -9.30 -1.62
N ARG A 48 -28.25 -9.36 -2.14
CA ARG A 48 -28.86 -10.56 -2.72
C ARG A 48 -28.81 -10.58 -4.25
N GLY A 49 -28.23 -9.58 -4.91
CA GLY A 49 -28.02 -9.53 -6.36
C GLY A 49 -28.78 -8.42 -7.08
N ILE A 50 -28.95 -8.60 -8.40
CA ILE A 50 -29.56 -7.60 -9.30
C ILE A 50 -31.10 -7.72 -9.29
N ARG A 51 -31.79 -6.57 -9.27
CA ARG A 51 -33.25 -6.45 -9.33
C ARG A 51 -33.71 -5.46 -10.39
N ASN A 52 -34.78 -5.82 -11.08
CA ASN A 52 -35.38 -5.03 -12.16
C ASN A 52 -36.46 -4.05 -11.68
N ASN A 53 -37.04 -4.26 -10.49
CA ASN A 53 -38.18 -3.49 -9.96
C ASN A 53 -37.79 -2.63 -8.76
N GLU A 54 -38.69 -1.73 -8.34
CA GLU A 54 -38.56 -1.00 -7.07
C GLU A 54 -38.25 -1.96 -5.92
N ILE A 55 -37.32 -1.55 -5.05
CA ILE A 55 -36.84 -2.38 -3.94
C ILE A 55 -38.00 -2.59 -2.95
N ASP A 56 -38.67 -3.73 -3.05
CA ASP A 56 -39.62 -4.20 -2.04
C ASP A 56 -38.82 -4.82 -0.87
N ARG A 57 -39.07 -4.34 0.36
CA ARG A 57 -38.23 -4.57 1.58
C ARG A 57 -36.84 -3.92 1.56
N LYS A 58 -36.82 -2.58 1.42
CA LYS A 58 -35.65 -1.65 1.38
C LYS A 58 -34.63 -1.70 2.53
N GLU A 59 -34.75 -2.64 3.46
CA GLU A 59 -33.86 -2.75 4.61
C GLU A 59 -33.24 -4.14 4.79
N ALA A 60 -33.95 -5.21 4.42
CA ALA A 60 -33.53 -6.58 4.71
C ALA A 60 -32.45 -7.11 3.74
N THR A 61 -32.16 -6.37 2.68
CA THR A 61 -31.34 -6.85 1.54
C THR A 61 -30.28 -5.86 1.10
N ALA A 62 -30.19 -4.70 1.75
CA ALA A 62 -29.16 -3.70 1.46
C ALA A 62 -27.78 -4.22 1.80
N PHE A 63 -26.74 -3.72 1.12
CA PHE A 63 -25.41 -3.76 1.69
C PHE A 63 -25.40 -2.96 2.99
N GLN A 64 -24.63 -3.41 3.97
CA GLN A 64 -24.63 -2.83 5.31
C GLN A 64 -23.20 -2.52 5.75
N TYR A 65 -23.00 -1.28 6.18
CA TYR A 65 -21.83 -0.88 6.96
C TYR A 65 -22.28 -0.68 8.41
N PRO A 66 -22.12 -1.69 9.28
CA PRO A 66 -22.84 -1.77 10.55
C PRO A 66 -22.38 -0.73 11.57
N TYR A 67 -21.08 -0.43 11.61
CA TYR A 67 -20.51 0.61 12.46
C TYR A 67 -19.12 1.05 11.96
N ILE A 68 -18.87 2.35 11.87
CA ILE A 68 -17.56 2.96 11.63
C ILE A 68 -16.93 3.20 13.01
N ALA A 69 -16.18 2.21 13.50
CA ALA A 69 -15.45 2.36 14.75
C ALA A 69 -14.15 3.12 14.49
N LYS A 70 -13.83 4.10 15.37
CA LYS A 70 -12.61 4.90 15.23
C LYS A 70 -11.33 4.04 15.23
N GLY A 71 -11.32 2.93 15.98
CA GLY A 71 -10.18 2.02 16.04
C GLY A 71 -10.00 1.13 14.80
N ASP A 72 -11.03 1.01 13.96
CA ASP A 72 -10.99 0.24 12.70
C ASP A 72 -10.66 1.13 11.51
N LEU A 73 -10.58 2.46 11.71
CA LEU A 73 -10.16 3.38 10.68
C LEU A 73 -8.68 3.15 10.37
N TYR A 74 -8.36 3.06 9.08
CA TYR A 74 -6.98 3.08 8.63
C TYR A 74 -6.33 4.39 9.08
N ASP A 75 -5.32 4.29 9.93
CA ASP A 75 -4.51 5.44 10.34
C ASP A 75 -3.34 5.58 9.37
N GLU A 76 -3.33 6.71 8.69
CA GLU A 76 -2.37 6.98 7.63
C GLU A 76 -1.01 7.36 8.22
N VAL A 77 0.02 6.57 7.91
CA VAL A 77 1.41 6.88 8.28
C VAL A 77 2.02 7.79 7.22
N LYS A 78 1.65 9.08 7.26
CA LYS A 78 2.00 10.07 6.21
C LYS A 78 3.48 10.12 5.86
N TRP A 79 4.35 10.19 6.87
CA TRP A 79 5.79 10.26 6.64
C TRP A 79 6.29 9.09 5.79
N LEU A 80 5.77 7.88 6.00
CA LEU A 80 6.17 6.69 5.26
C LEU A 80 5.68 6.72 3.80
N GLN A 81 4.50 7.29 3.54
CA GLN A 81 3.96 7.41 2.18
C GLN A 81 4.71 8.45 1.34
N GLU A 82 5.26 9.46 1.99
CA GLU A 82 6.01 10.55 1.36
C GLU A 82 7.51 10.24 1.21
N SER A 83 8.01 9.18 1.86
CA SER A 83 9.42 8.80 1.85
C SER A 83 9.90 8.19 0.53
N VAL A 84 11.17 8.46 0.22
CA VAL A 84 11.93 7.81 -0.85
C VAL A 84 12.87 6.79 -0.22
N VAL A 85 12.56 5.51 -0.44
CA VAL A 85 13.24 4.39 0.23
C VAL A 85 14.48 3.94 -0.53
N TYR A 86 15.59 3.77 0.19
CA TYR A 86 16.81 3.13 -0.32
C TYR A 86 17.06 1.80 0.40
N GLN A 87 17.07 0.71 -0.37
CA GLN A 87 17.38 -0.62 0.17
C GLN A 87 18.89 -0.85 0.19
N ILE A 88 19.42 -1.29 1.34
CA ILE A 88 20.84 -1.60 1.52
C ILE A 88 21.01 -3.07 1.87
N PHE A 89 21.73 -3.79 1.01
CA PHE A 89 22.32 -5.09 1.34
C PHE A 89 23.68 -4.84 2.01
N VAL A 90 23.76 -5.01 3.34
CA VAL A 90 24.82 -4.43 4.17
C VAL A 90 26.23 -4.87 3.76
N ASP A 91 26.45 -6.18 3.59
CA ASP A 91 27.78 -6.72 3.21
C ASP A 91 28.31 -6.15 1.88
N ARG A 92 27.46 -5.56 1.04
CA ARG A 92 27.80 -5.06 -0.30
C ARG A 92 27.67 -3.55 -0.47
N PHE A 93 27.40 -2.81 0.60
CA PHE A 93 27.19 -1.37 0.48
C PHE A 93 28.45 -0.55 0.64
N CYS A 94 29.13 -0.71 1.77
CA CYS A 94 30.42 -0.08 2.03
C CYS A 94 31.12 -0.79 3.19
N ASN A 95 32.40 -1.13 3.04
CA ASN A 95 33.24 -1.57 4.15
C ASN A 95 33.83 -0.32 4.82
N GLY A 96 33.40 -0.04 6.05
CA GLY A 96 33.79 1.15 6.80
C GLY A 96 34.71 0.86 7.99
N ASP A 97 34.81 -0.39 8.41
CA ASP A 97 35.67 -0.84 9.49
C ASP A 97 36.18 -2.27 9.23
N SER A 98 37.38 -2.36 8.66
CA SER A 98 38.01 -3.63 8.32
C SER A 98 38.35 -4.51 9.53
N SER A 99 38.31 -3.99 10.76
CA SER A 99 38.59 -4.79 11.96
C SER A 99 37.49 -5.81 12.28
N ASN A 100 36.29 -5.62 11.73
CA ASN A 100 35.15 -6.52 11.92
C ASN A 100 34.90 -7.44 10.71
N ASN A 101 35.78 -7.40 9.69
CA ASN A 101 35.64 -8.22 8.49
C ASN A 101 35.60 -9.72 8.84
N PRO A 102 34.70 -10.50 8.22
CA PRO A 102 34.77 -11.95 8.32
C PRO A 102 36.04 -12.49 7.65
N PRO A 103 36.45 -13.73 7.96
CA PRO A 103 37.55 -14.36 7.25
C PRO A 103 37.20 -14.54 5.76
N ASN A 104 38.21 -14.43 4.89
CA ASN A 104 38.08 -14.61 3.44
C ASN A 104 37.14 -13.62 2.75
N VAL A 105 37.11 -12.35 3.21
CA VAL A 105 36.50 -11.28 2.40
C VAL A 105 37.20 -11.18 1.05
N LEU A 106 36.40 -10.99 0.00
CA LEU A 106 36.88 -10.73 -1.36
C LEU A 106 37.14 -9.24 -1.55
N GLU A 107 37.98 -8.93 -2.54
CA GLU A 107 38.22 -7.55 -2.95
C GLU A 107 36.94 -6.95 -3.59
N TRP A 108 36.74 -5.66 -3.39
CA TRP A 108 35.56 -4.97 -3.94
C TRP A 108 35.56 -5.00 -5.47
N GLY A 109 34.47 -5.51 -6.05
CA GLY A 109 34.32 -5.67 -7.51
C GLY A 109 34.60 -7.08 -8.03
N GLU A 110 35.03 -8.01 -7.16
CA GLU A 110 35.12 -9.43 -7.52
C GLU A 110 33.75 -10.10 -7.72
N GLU A 111 33.76 -11.32 -8.28
CA GLU A 111 32.55 -12.07 -8.59
C GLU A 111 31.72 -12.39 -7.34
N VAL A 112 30.44 -12.01 -7.40
CA VAL A 112 29.49 -12.29 -6.33
C VAL A 112 28.99 -13.73 -6.42
N THR A 113 29.28 -14.50 -5.38
CA THR A 113 28.72 -15.85 -5.16
C THR A 113 27.86 -15.90 -3.91
N ARG A 114 27.13 -17.01 -3.72
CA ARG A 114 26.25 -17.23 -2.56
C ARG A 114 26.95 -17.19 -1.20
N THR A 115 28.26 -17.42 -1.17
CA THR A 115 29.07 -17.48 0.06
C THR A 115 30.15 -16.41 0.11
N SER A 116 30.27 -15.59 -0.94
CA SER A 116 31.21 -14.47 -0.97
C SER A 116 30.83 -13.41 0.06
N MET A 117 31.83 -12.87 0.73
CA MET A 117 31.70 -11.76 1.69
C MET A 117 32.60 -10.62 1.23
N PHE A 118 32.17 -9.37 1.42
CA PHE A 118 32.94 -8.18 1.02
C PHE A 118 33.18 -7.22 2.19
N GLY A 119 32.69 -7.60 3.38
CA GLY A 119 32.96 -6.88 4.63
C GLY A 119 32.21 -5.57 4.74
N GLY A 120 31.10 -5.41 4.00
CA GLY A 120 30.24 -4.26 4.19
C GLY A 120 29.60 -4.27 5.58
N ASP A 121 29.50 -3.10 6.20
CA ASP A 121 29.16 -2.98 7.61
C ASP A 121 28.35 -1.70 7.90
N LEU A 122 27.87 -1.56 9.15
CA LEU A 122 27.10 -0.38 9.56
C LEU A 122 27.95 0.90 9.58
N LYS A 123 29.26 0.79 9.82
CA LYS A 123 30.16 1.95 9.80
C LYS A 123 30.30 2.51 8.39
N GLY A 124 30.33 1.64 7.37
CA GLY A 124 30.31 2.01 5.97
C GLY A 124 29.01 2.70 5.57
N ILE A 125 27.87 2.23 6.09
CA ILE A 125 26.59 2.93 5.91
C ILE A 125 26.67 4.35 6.50
N ILE A 126 27.15 4.48 7.74
CA ILE A 126 27.32 5.79 8.41
C ILE A 126 28.22 6.71 7.57
N ASN A 127 29.33 6.19 7.05
CA ASN A 127 30.28 6.95 6.22
C ASN A 127 29.69 7.40 4.88
N LYS A 128 28.53 6.88 4.48
CA LYS A 128 27.83 7.20 3.22
C LYS A 128 26.47 7.87 3.43
N LEU A 129 26.16 8.32 4.65
CA LEU A 129 24.92 9.05 4.90
C LEU A 129 24.84 10.35 4.10
N ASP A 130 25.95 11.08 3.94
CA ASP A 130 25.99 12.30 3.12
C ASP A 130 25.61 11.99 1.65
N TYR A 131 26.10 10.88 1.09
CA TYR A 131 25.71 10.42 -0.25
C TYR A 131 24.20 10.13 -0.35
N LEU A 132 23.62 9.46 0.66
CA LEU A 132 22.19 9.16 0.66
C LEU A 132 21.35 10.44 0.81
N MET A 133 21.80 11.40 1.61
CA MET A 133 21.17 12.70 1.77
C MET A 133 21.22 13.53 0.48
N GLU A 134 22.38 13.58 -0.20
CA GLU A 134 22.55 14.26 -1.49
C GLU A 134 21.64 13.66 -2.57
N LEU A 135 21.41 12.34 -2.52
CA LEU A 135 20.48 11.65 -3.41
C LEU A 135 19.00 11.96 -3.11
N GLY A 136 18.69 12.51 -1.94
CA GLY A 136 17.34 12.82 -1.48
C GLY A 136 16.62 11.66 -0.78
N ILE A 137 17.37 10.71 -0.22
CA ILE A 137 16.81 9.57 0.53
C ILE A 137 16.52 9.97 1.98
N ASP A 138 15.36 9.58 2.48
CA ASP A 138 14.90 9.84 3.86
C ASP A 138 14.51 8.56 4.63
N LEU A 139 14.43 7.41 3.95
CA LEU A 139 14.20 6.10 4.58
C LEU A 139 15.18 5.03 4.07
N ILE A 140 15.87 4.36 4.99
CA ILE A 140 16.77 3.24 4.69
C ILE A 140 16.11 1.93 5.08
N TYR A 141 15.98 1.00 4.14
CA TYR A 141 15.58 -0.38 4.40
C TYR A 141 16.82 -1.29 4.39
N LEU A 142 17.17 -1.84 5.55
CA LEU A 142 18.28 -2.79 5.68
C LEU A 142 17.80 -4.23 5.51
N THR A 143 18.55 -5.03 4.75
CA THR A 143 18.47 -6.49 4.82
C THR A 143 18.87 -6.98 6.22
N PRO A 144 18.64 -8.25 6.60
CA PRO A 144 18.93 -8.74 7.96
C PRO A 144 20.36 -8.41 8.44
N ILE A 145 20.47 -7.80 9.63
CA ILE A 145 21.74 -7.40 10.27
C ILE A 145 22.01 -8.13 11.60
N PHE A 146 21.07 -8.95 12.04
CA PHE A 146 21.25 -9.76 13.24
C PHE A 146 22.13 -10.96 12.95
N LYS A 147 22.73 -11.51 14.01
CA LYS A 147 23.54 -12.71 13.92
C LYS A 147 22.73 -13.86 13.28
N SER A 148 23.28 -14.43 12.21
CA SER A 148 22.75 -15.59 11.47
C SER A 148 23.65 -16.80 11.63
#